data_AF-X1Q3P8-F1
#
_entry.id   AF-X1Q3P8-F1
#
_cell.length_a   1.000
_cell.length_b   1.000
_cell.length_c   1.000
_cell.angle_alpha   90.00
_cell.angle_beta   90.00
_cell.angle_gamma   90.00
#
_symmetry.space_group_name_H-M   'P 1'
#
loop_
_entity.id
_entity.type
_entity.pdbx_description
1 polymer ?
#
loop_
_entity_poly.entity_id
_entity_poly.type
_entity_poly.pdbx_seq_one_letter_code
_entity_poly.pdbx_strand_id
1 'polypeptide(L)' 'GQSEDVTFSVTREEADTYGVAVDGLSDSFTVTVPPEVPPPLPPAPAPAKPNWPLVGGIIGGCVVVGLLIFFLVRRRTY' A
#
# COMPACT_ATOMS: atom_id res chain seq x y z
N GLY A 1 34.12 -8.16 -53.89
CA GLY A 1 34.28 -8.74 -52.55
C GLY A 1 33.03 -9.50 -52.21
N GLN A 2 33.16 -10.66 -51.56
CA GLN A 2 32.03 -11.39 -50.98
C GLN A 2 31.87 -10.90 -49.54
N SER A 3 30.63 -10.68 -49.10
CA SER A 3 30.33 -10.35 -47.70
C SER A 3 29.35 -11.38 -47.18
N GLU A 4 29.48 -11.75 -45.91
CA GLU A 4 28.66 -12.75 -45.25
C GLU A 4 28.27 -12.24 -43.85
N ASP A 5 27.02 -12.47 -43.46
CA ASP A 5 26.53 -12.12 -42.12
C ASP A 5 26.86 -13.24 -41.14
N VAL A 6 27.48 -12.89 -40.01
CA VAL A 6 27.85 -13.82 -38.94
C VAL A 6 27.12 -13.45 -37.66
N THR A 7 26.49 -14.44 -37.02
CA THR A 7 25.73 -14.26 -35.78
C THR A 7 26.36 -15.04 -34.63
N PHE A 8 26.54 -14.38 -33.49
CA PHE A 8 27.02 -14.99 -32.25
C PHE A 8 25.92 -14.89 -31.19
N SER A 9 25.75 -15.95 -30.38
CA SER A 9 24.81 -15.95 -29.25
C SER A 9 25.58 -16.10 -27.95
N VAL A 10 25.33 -15.21 -26.99
CA VAL A 10 25.98 -15.17 -25.68
C VAL A 10 24.91 -14.92 -24.62
N THR A 11 24.95 -15.70 -23.55
CA THR A 11 24.07 -15.54 -22.37
C THR A 11 24.91 -15.19 -21.16
N ARG A 12 24.43 -14.22 -20.36
CA ARG A 12 25.02 -13.78 -19.08
C ARG A 12 23.90 -13.68 -18.05
N GLU A 13 24.12 -14.27 -16.88
CA GLU A 13 23.11 -14.32 -15.81
C GLU A 13 23.32 -13.23 -14.75
N GLU A 14 24.56 -12.76 -14.61
CA GLU A 14 24.93 -11.75 -13.63
C GLU A 14 24.65 -10.35 -14.18
N ALA A 15 24.05 -9.49 -13.35
CA ALA A 15 23.81 -8.11 -13.72
C ALA A 15 25.11 -7.33 -13.75
N ASP A 16 25.58 -7.04 -14.97
CA ASP A 16 26.74 -6.21 -15.21
C ASP A 16 26.70 -5.62 -16.63
N THR A 17 27.61 -4.70 -16.91
CA THR A 17 27.88 -4.19 -18.25
C THR A 17 29.01 -5.01 -18.88
N TYR A 18 28.71 -5.69 -19.99
CA TYR A 18 29.66 -6.51 -20.71
C TYR A 18 30.07 -5.85 -22.01
N GLY A 19 31.39 -5.72 -22.21
CA GLY A 19 31.96 -5.34 -23.50
C GLY A 19 32.03 -6.53 -24.46
N VAL A 20 31.71 -6.28 -25.73
CA VAL A 20 31.80 -7.20 -26.85
C VAL A 20 32.83 -6.63 -27.82
N ALA A 21 33.85 -7.40 -28.19
CA ALA A 21 34.85 -7.01 -29.17
C ALA A 21 34.97 -8.07 -30.27
N VAL A 22 34.82 -7.65 -31.53
CA VAL A 22 34.96 -8.51 -32.72
C VAL A 22 35.85 -7.80 -33.72
N ASP A 23 37.06 -8.32 -33.93
CA ASP A 23 38.01 -7.85 -34.94
C ASP A 23 38.15 -6.31 -35.02
N GLY A 24 38.34 -5.67 -33.86
CA GLY A 24 38.51 -4.22 -33.75
C GLY A 24 37.23 -3.40 -33.63
N LEU A 25 36.05 -4.00 -33.85
CA LEU A 25 34.76 -3.42 -33.50
C LEU A 25 34.46 -3.71 -32.03
N SER A 26 34.02 -2.71 -31.28
CA SER A 26 33.67 -2.87 -29.87
C SER A 26 32.34 -2.20 -29.56
N ASP A 27 31.53 -2.88 -28.76
CA ASP A 27 30.24 -2.38 -28.24
C ASP A 27 29.98 -2.98 -26.85
N SER A 28 28.87 -2.63 -26.21
CA SER A 28 28.53 -3.17 -24.89
C SER A 28 27.03 -3.41 -24.70
N PHE A 29 26.69 -4.37 -23.85
CA PHE A 29 25.31 -4.60 -23.41
C PHE A 29 25.25 -4.69 -21.89
N THR A 30 24.12 -4.30 -21.31
CA THR A 30 23.90 -4.35 -19.86
C THR A 30 22.88 -5.42 -19.51
N VAL A 31 23.23 -6.28 -18.57
CA VAL A 31 22.33 -7.28 -18.00
C VAL A 31 21.75 -6.72 -16.72
N THR A 32 20.43 -6.87 -16.54
CA THR A 32 19.73 -6.37 -15.35
C THR A 32 18.99 -7.51 -14.67
N VAL A 33 19.01 -7.52 -13.34
CA VAL A 33 18.26 -8.49 -12.53
C VAL A 33 16.82 -7.97 -12.35
N PRO A 34 15.81 -8.85 -12.40
CA PRO A 34 14.43 -8.47 -12.11
C PRO A 34 14.28 -7.84 -10.71
N PRO A 35 13.36 -6.88 -10.53
CA PRO A 35 13.10 -6.32 -9.21
C PRO A 35 12.62 -7.41 -8.23
N GLU A 36 13.11 -7.36 -6.99
CA GLU A 36 12.57 -8.22 -5.93
C GLU A 36 11.11 -7.89 -5.67
N VAL A 37 10.26 -8.92 -5.60
CA VAL A 37 8.87 -8.76 -5.19
C VAL A 37 8.86 -8.54 -3.68
N PRO A 38 8.34 -7.40 -3.18
CA PRO A 38 8.27 -7.16 -1.74
C PRO A 38 7.37 -8.21 -1.08
N PRO A 39 7.65 -8.60 0.19
CA PRO A 39 6.83 -9.54 0.91
C PRO A 39 5.38 -9.01 1.05
N PRO A 40 4.38 -9.91 1.10
CA PRO A 40 3.00 -9.51 1.29
C PRO A 40 2.85 -8.73 2.59
N LEU A 41 2.14 -7.60 2.52
CA LEU A 41 1.83 -6.78 3.69
C LEU A 41 1.02 -7.60 4.70
N PRO A 42 1.25 -7.41 6.02
CA PRO A 42 0.42 -8.05 7.02
C PRO A 42 -1.05 -7.62 6.87
N PRO A 43 -2.01 -8.49 7.23
CA PRO A 43 -3.43 -8.14 7.21
C PRO A 43 -3.67 -6.86 8.03
N ALA A 44 -4.48 -5.95 7.48
CA ALA A 44 -4.87 -4.75 8.20
C ALA A 44 -5.54 -5.14 9.54
N PRO A 45 -5.31 -4.38 10.63
CA PRO A 45 -5.99 -4.62 11.89
C PRO A 45 -7.51 -4.53 11.69
N ALA A 46 -8.24 -5.44 12.34
CA ALA A 46 -9.70 -5.47 12.26
C ALA A 46 -10.30 -4.13 12.75
N PRO A 47 -11.44 -3.69 12.19
CA PRO A 47 -12.11 -2.47 12.64
C PRO A 47 -12.48 -2.58 14.13
N ALA A 48 -12.29 -1.49 14.86
CA ALA A 48 -12.64 -1.43 16.28
C ALA A 48 -14.15 -1.65 16.48
N LYS A 49 -14.51 -2.40 17.53
CA LYS A 49 -15.91 -2.67 17.88
C LYS A 49 -16.58 -1.40 18.43
N PRO A 50 -17.88 -1.15 18.14
CA PRO A 50 -18.60 -0.03 18.72
C PRO A 50 -18.68 -0.10 20.26
N ASN A 51 -18.44 1.03 20.93
CA ASN A 51 -18.54 1.15 22.39
C ASN A 51 -20.00 1.34 22.84
N TRP A 52 -20.78 0.27 22.81
CA TRP A 52 -22.21 0.28 23.21
C TRP A 52 -22.50 0.92 24.57
N PRO A 53 -21.70 0.71 25.64
CA PRO A 53 -21.94 1.38 26.92
C PRO A 53 -21.84 2.91 26.84
N LEU A 54 -20.92 3.43 26.03
CA LEU A 54 -20.74 4.87 25.83
C LEU A 54 -21.94 5.45 25.08
N VAL A 55 -22.37 4.78 23.99
CA VAL A 55 -23.55 5.20 23.22
C VAL A 55 -24.81 5.17 24.09
N GLY A 56 -25.00 4.12 24.88
CA GLY A 56 -26.12 4.01 25.82
C GLY A 56 -26.09 5.09 26.90
N GLY A 57 -24.92 5.42 27.44
CA GLY A 57 -24.74 6.49 28.42
C GLY A 57 -25.12 7.87 27.86
N ILE A 58 -24.74 8.17 26.62
CA ILE A 58 -25.10 9.44 25.95
C ILE A 58 -26.61 9.53 25.77
N ILE A 59 -27.25 8.48 25.25
CA ILE A 59 -28.71 8.44 25.04
C ILE A 59 -29.46 8.60 26.37
N GLY A 60 -29.06 7.83 27.40
CA GLY A 60 -29.66 7.92 28.72
C GLY A 60 -29.51 9.31 29.33
N GLY A 61 -28.33 9.92 29.22
CA GLY A 61 -28.07 11.28 29.66
C GLY A 61 -28.98 12.31 28.99
N CYS A 62 -29.13 12.26 27.66
CA CYS A 62 -30.03 13.15 26.93
C CYS A 62 -31.49 13.02 27.38
N VAL A 63 -31.97 11.80 27.64
CA VAL A 63 -33.33 11.55 28.14
C VAL A 63 -33.51 12.15 29.54
N VAL A 64 -32.57 11.92 30.45
CA VAL A 64 -32.63 12.46 31.82
C VAL A 64 -32.60 14.00 31.80
N VAL A 65 -31.71 14.61 31.01
CA VAL A 65 -31.62 16.06 30.87
C VAL A 65 -32.91 16.64 30.27
N GLY A 66 -33.45 16.03 29.22
CA GLY A 66 -34.71 16.44 28.61
C GLY A 66 -35.89 16.36 29.59
N LEU A 67 -35.97 15.27 30.37
CA LEU A 67 -36.99 15.12 31.42
C LEU A 67 -36.82 16.15 32.52
N LEU A 68 -35.59 16.39 33.00
CA LEU A 68 -35.32 17.43 33.98
C LEU A 68 -35.77 18.80 33.46
N ILE A 69 -35.34 19.21 32.26
CA ILE A 69 -35.77 20.49 31.66
C ILE A 69 -37.30 20.56 31.57
N PHE A 70 -37.94 19.51 31.06
CA PHE A 70 -39.40 19.44 30.95
C PHE A 70 -40.10 19.64 32.31
N PHE A 71 -39.65 18.93 33.35
CA PHE A 71 -40.18 19.08 34.71
C PHE A 71 -39.89 20.46 35.29
N LEU A 72 -38.71 21.03 35.03
CA LEU A 72 -38.31 22.36 35.52
C LEU A 72 -39.07 23.50 34.83
N VAL A 73 -39.48 23.32 33.57
CA VAL A 73 -40.36 24.24 32.84
C VAL A 73 -41.80 24.09 33.34
N ARG A 74 -42.31 22.86 33.42
CA ARG A 74 -43.67 22.59 33.89
C ARG A 74 -43.92 23.16 35.28
N ARG A 75 -42.99 23.00 36.22
CA ARG A 75 -43.13 23.56 37.58
C ARG A 75 -43.11 25.10 37.66
N ARG A 76 -42.70 25.80 36.58
CA ARG A 76 -42.66 27.27 36.52
C ARG A 76 -43.90 27.86 35.85
N THR A 77 -44.58 27.07 35.03
CA THR A 77 -45.78 27.49 34.30
C THR A 77 -47.07 27.26 35.10
N TYR A 78 -47.04 26.37 36.10
CA TYR A 78 -48.07 26.23 37.14
C TYR A 78 -47.69 27.05 38.38
#